data_AF-A0A522U1Y2-F1
#
_entry.id   AF-A0A522U1Y2-F1
#
_cell.length_a   1.000
_cell.length_b   1.000
_cell.length_c   1.000
_cell.angle_alpha   90.00
_cell.angle_beta   90.00
_cell.angle_gamma   90.00
#
_symmetry.space_group_name_H-M   'P 1'
#
loop_
_entity.id
_entity.type
_entity.pdbx_description
1 polymer ?
#
loop_
_entity_poly.entity_id
_entity_poly.type
_entity_poly.pdbx_seq_one_letter_code
_entity_poly.pdbx_strand_id
1 'polypeptide(L)' 'MNCKDCSEKLDRYVDRELNSTEVLELQLHLEGCPDCSEHYEFQAHLQRLVRHSCDCDTAPPAFREKLRQILS' A
#
# COMPACT_ATOMS: atom_id res chain seq x y z
N MET A 1 12.98 -1.28 -13.59
CA MET A 1 12.81 -1.20 -12.12
C MET A 1 13.31 -2.47 -11.44
N ASN A 2 13.92 -2.33 -10.26
CA ASN A 2 14.31 -3.41 -9.35
C ASN A 2 13.47 -3.34 -8.05
N CYS A 3 13.49 -4.40 -7.24
CA CYS A 3 12.64 -4.50 -6.03
C CYS A 3 12.82 -3.33 -5.04
N LYS A 4 14.04 -2.80 -4.90
CA LYS A 4 14.32 -1.64 -4.04
C LYS A 4 13.57 -0.39 -4.51
N ASP A 5 13.67 -0.06 -5.80
CA ASP A 5 12.98 1.07 -6.41
C ASP A 5 11.45 0.88 -6.37
N CYS A 6 10.98 -0.36 -6.51
CA CYS A 6 9.57 -0.71 -6.35
C CYS A 6 9.07 -0.40 -4.94
N SER A 7 9.81 -0.85 -3.91
CA SER A 7 9.45 -0.60 -2.51
C SER A 7 9.44 0.89 -2.15
N GLU A 8 10.34 1.70 -2.70
CA GLU A 8 10.39 3.15 -2.46
C GLU A 8 9.22 3.89 -3.13
N LYS A 9 8.74 3.39 -4.27
CA LYS A 9 7.62 3.99 -5.03
C LYS A 9 6.25 3.42 -4.66
N LEU A 10 6.20 2.32 -3.90
CA LEU A 10 4.98 1.59 -3.61
C LEU A 10 3.97 2.41 -2.81
N ASP A 11 4.44 3.19 -1.85
CA ASP A 11 3.60 4.07 -1.03
C ASP A 11 2.90 5.14 -1.87
N ARG A 12 3.67 5.85 -2.70
CA ARG A 12 3.15 6.82 -3.66
C ARG A 12 2.23 6.18 -4.69
N TYR A 13 2.46 4.92 -5.07
CA TYR A 13 1.57 4.21 -5.98
C TYR A 13 0.20 3.92 -5.35
N VAL A 14 0.21 3.44 -4.11
CA VAL A 14 -1.00 3.14 -3.33
C VAL A 14 -1.81 4.43 -3.10
N ASP A 15 -1.15 5.55 -2.83
CA ASP A 15 -1.79 6.88 -2.71
C ASP A 15 -2.12 7.56 -4.06
N ARG A 16 -1.85 6.90 -5.19
CA ARG A 16 -2.11 7.41 -6.56
C ARG A 16 -1.37 8.70 -6.91
N GLU A 17 -0.16 8.86 -6.38
CA GLU A 17 0.73 10.02 -6.56
C GLU A 17 1.85 9.78 -7.59
N LEU A 18 1.82 8.65 -8.30
CA LEU A 18 2.73 8.35 -9.41
C LEU A 18 2.17 8.85 -10.74
N ASN A 19 3.06 9.27 -11.64
CA ASN A 19 2.69 9.60 -13.01
C ASN A 19 2.48 8.32 -13.86
N SER A 20 1.88 8.46 -15.04
CA SER A 20 1.52 7.35 -15.92
C SER A 20 2.70 6.44 -16.30
N THR A 21 3.90 7.02 -16.48
CA THR A 21 5.12 6.28 -16.81
C THR A 21 5.60 5.47 -15.61
N GLU A 22 5.65 6.10 -14.43
CA GLU A 22 6.04 5.44 -13.17
C GLU A 22 5.08 4.30 -12.81
N VAL A 23 3.78 4.48 -13.04
CA VAL A 23 2.76 3.43 -12.84
C VAL A 23 3.05 2.23 -13.74
N LEU A 24 3.30 2.45 -15.03
CA LEU A 24 3.53 1.37 -15.97
C LEU A 24 4.81 0.57 -15.62
N GLU A 25 5.89 1.26 -15.26
CA GLU A 25 7.13 0.61 -14.85
C GLU A 25 6.98 -0.23 -13.57
N LEU A 26 6.20 0.27 -12.61
CA LEU A 26 5.90 -0.44 -11.37
C LEU A 26 5.01 -1.66 -11.63
N GLN A 27 3.95 -1.52 -12.42
CA GLN A 27 3.06 -2.62 -12.76
C GLN A 27 3.81 -3.76 -13.45
N LEU A 28 4.68 -3.44 -14.42
CA LEU A 28 5.51 -4.43 -15.10
C LEU A 28 6.40 -5.20 -14.11
N HIS A 29 6.92 -4.52 -13.08
CA HIS A 29 7.70 -5.18 -12.04
C HIS A 29 6.85 -6.08 -11.14
N LEU A 30 5.67 -5.61 -10.71
CA LEU A 30 4.75 -6.38 -9.87
C LEU A 30 4.27 -7.66 -10.58
N GLU A 31 4.04 -7.61 -11.89
CA GLU A 31 3.68 -8.80 -12.69
C GLU A 31 4.82 -9.84 -12.75
N GLY A 32 6.07 -9.39 -12.68
CA GLY A 32 7.27 -10.24 -12.74
C GLY A 32 7.87 -10.63 -11.39
N CYS A 33 7.39 -10.06 -10.28
CA CYS A 33 7.99 -10.20 -8.96
C CYS A 33 6.93 -10.49 -7.88
N PRO A 34 6.79 -11.76 -7.45
CA PRO A 34 5.77 -12.15 -6.48
C PRO A 34 5.98 -11.50 -5.10
N ASP A 35 7.24 -11.30 -4.69
CA ASP A 35 7.59 -10.66 -3.41
C ASP A 35 7.07 -9.21 -3.35
N CYS A 36 7.33 -8.43 -4.40
CA CYS A 36 6.82 -7.06 -4.50
C CYS A 36 5.30 -7.01 -4.68
N SER A 37 4.71 -8.00 -5.37
CA SER A 37 3.25 -8.12 -5.48
C SER A 37 2.59 -8.36 -4.13
N GLU A 38 3.14 -9.23 -3.29
CA GLU A 38 2.62 -9.49 -1.95
C GLU A 38 2.68 -8.23 -1.07
N HIS A 39 3.80 -7.49 -1.15
CA HIS A 39 3.95 -6.21 -0.46
C HIS A 39 2.91 -5.17 -0.92
N TYR A 40 2.66 -5.09 -2.23
CA TYR A 40 1.62 -4.22 -2.79
C TYR A 40 0.23 -4.58 -2.26
N GLU A 41 -0.12 -5.87 -2.30
CA GLU A 41 -1.43 -6.34 -1.84
C GLU A 41 -1.65 -6.04 -0.36
N PHE A 42 -0.63 -6.23 0.47
CA PHE A 42 -0.67 -5.88 1.89
C PHE A 42 -0.94 -4.38 2.09
N GLN A 43 -0.18 -3.51 1.43
CA GLN A 43 -0.30 -2.06 1.57
C GLN A 43 -1.65 -1.54 1.03
N ALA A 44 -2.10 -2.06 -0.11
CA ALA A 44 -3.41 -1.74 -0.67
C ALA A 44 -4.56 -2.22 0.24
N HIS A 45 -4.42 -3.39 0.87
CA HIS A 45 -5.40 -3.89 1.85
C HIS A 45 -5.45 -2.99 3.08
N LEU A 46 -4.30 -2.59 3.63
CA LEU A 46 -4.24 -1.65 4.75
C LEU A 46 -4.90 -0.31 4.39
N GLN A 47 -4.58 0.26 3.23
CA GLN A 47 -5.16 1.52 2.80
C GLN A 47 -6.70 1.42 2.66
N ARG A 48 -7.22 0.30 2.13
CA ARG A 48 -8.67 0.05 2.07
C ARG A 48 -9.30 -0.03 3.47
N LEU A 49 -8.65 -0.70 4.42
CA LEU A 49 -9.13 -0.80 5.79
C LEU A 49 -9.14 0.56 6.50
N VAL A 50 -8.09 1.36 6.33
CA VAL A 50 -8.03 2.73 6.85
C VAL A 50 -9.14 3.57 6.24
N ARG A 51 -9.30 3.54 4.91
CA ARG A 51 -10.34 4.30 4.21
C ARG A 51 -11.74 3.88 4.65
N HIS A 52 -12.02 2.58 4.74
CA HIS A 52 -13.29 2.06 5.26
C HIS A 52 -13.56 2.50 6.71
N SER A 53 -12.51 2.55 7.54
CA SER A 53 -12.59 3.01 8.93
C SER A 53 -12.73 4.52 9.09
N CYS A 54 -12.41 5.31 8.05
CA CYS A 54 -12.64 6.76 8.02
C CYS A 54 -13.97 7.13 7.35
N ASP A 55 -14.43 6.37 6.35
CA ASP A 55 -15.72 6.57 5.68
C ASP A 55 -16.90 6.18 6.60
N CYS A 56 -16.72 5.18 7.47
CA CYS A 56 -17.57 4.99 8.62
C CYS A 56 -16.99 5.81 9.78
N ASP A 57 -17.66 6.86 10.25
CA ASP A 57 -17.28 7.82 11.30
C ASP A 57 -16.93 7.19 12.68
N THR A 58 -16.64 5.90 12.75
CA THR A 58 -16.27 5.16 13.95
C THR A 58 -15.28 4.05 13.58
N ALA A 59 -14.01 4.42 13.37
CA ALA A 59 -12.92 3.45 13.33
C ALA A 59 -12.99 2.55 14.59
N PRO A 60 -13.11 1.21 14.44
CA PRO A 60 -13.28 0.33 15.60
C PRO A 60 -12.09 0.47 16.57
N PRO A 61 -12.32 0.56 17.89
CA PRO A 61 -11.24 0.76 18.86
C PRO A 61 -10.16 -0.33 18.80
N ALA A 62 -10.55 -1.57 18.46
CA ALA A 62 -9.62 -2.68 18.25
C ALA A 62 -8.68 -2.47 17.05
N PHE A 63 -9.10 -1.71 16.03
CA PHE A 63 -8.26 -1.39 14.86
C PHE A 63 -7.22 -0.32 15.22
N ARG A 64 -7.62 0.68 16.03
CA ARG A 64 -6.70 1.70 16.56
C ARG A 64 -5.59 1.11 17.42
N GLU A 65 -5.93 0.16 18.30
CA GLU A 65 -4.96 -0.52 19.16
C GLU A 65 -3.92 -1.30 18.34
N LYS A 66 -4.35 -2.03 17.30
CA LYS A 66 -3.44 -2.76 16.40
C LYS A 66 -2.50 -1.83 15.62
N LEU A 67 -3.02 -0.74 15.05
CA LEU A 67 -2.18 0.25 14.35
C LEU A 67 -1.12 0.84 15.29
N ARG A 68 -1.50 1.12 16.54
CA ARG A 68 -0.60 1.66 17.55
C ARG A 68 0.53 0.69 17.92
N GLN A 69 0.28 -0.63 17.84
CA GLN A 69 1.33 -1.64 18.08
C GLN A 69 2.25 -1.86 16.88
N ILE A 70 1.76 -1.66 15.65
CA ILE A 70 2.56 -1.86 14.42
C ILE A 70 3.41 -0.63 14.09
N LEU A 71 2.96 0.57 14.51
CA LEU A 71 3.64 1.85 14.27
C LEU A 71 4.51 2.32 15.44
N SER A 72 4.72 1.49 16.46
CA SER A 72 5.62 1.75 17.60
C SER A 72 6.87 0.89 17.52
#